data_AF-A0A0N4W4F1-F1
#
_entry.id   AF-A0A0N4W4F1-F1
#
_cell.length_a   1.000
_cell.length_b   1.000
_cell.length_c   1.000
_cell.angle_alpha   90.00
_cell.angle_beta   90.00
_cell.angle_gamma   90.00
#
_symmetry.space_group_name_H-M   'P 1'
#
loop_
_entity.id
_entity.type
_entity.pdbx_description
1 polymer ?
#
loop_
_entity_poly.entity_id
_entity_poly.type
_entity_poly.pdbx_seq_one_letter_code
_entity_poly.pdbx_strand_id
1 'polypeptide(L)'
;MRVCIVGGGGYLGCQLASRLQSQGAHTVLLDIVFPVHPNIVLDEKLTTRIQGSLLNEKIVEEALNACESCFHLAAYGMSGLQAYVSDYCASKARAERAVLAADCPALHTCALRLRGVYGPGEPRSTDRAAVRI
;
A
#
# COMPACT_ATOMS: atom_id res chain seq x y z
N MET A 1 16.17 6.06 9.67
CA MET A 1 14.96 6.55 8.99
C MET A 1 13.74 5.88 9.60
N ARG A 2 12.78 6.62 10.14
CA ARG A 2 11.48 6.09 10.61
C ARG A 2 10.36 6.52 9.66
N VAL A 3 9.60 5.58 9.12
CA VAL A 3 8.61 5.82 8.05
C VAL A 3 7.24 5.29 8.45
N CYS A 4 6.22 6.14 8.38
CA CYS A 4 4.82 5.74 8.57
C CYS A 4 4.23 5.21 7.26
N ILE A 5 3.46 4.14 7.32
CA ILE A 5 2.70 3.59 6.19
C ILE A 5 1.24 3.39 6.64
N VAL A 6 0.36 4.30 6.23
CA VAL A 6 -1.08 4.17 6.46
C VAL A 6 -1.62 3.20 5.41
N GLY A 7 -2.36 2.17 5.81
CA GLY A 7 -2.66 1.02 4.95
C GLY A 7 -1.51 0.01 4.89
N GLY A 8 -0.66 -0.01 5.92
CA GLY A 8 0.55 -0.82 5.98
C GLY A 8 0.31 -2.33 6.13
N GLY A 9 -0.91 -2.75 6.50
CA GLY A 9 -1.28 -4.16 6.63
C GLY A 9 -1.69 -4.82 5.31
N GLY A 10 -2.04 -4.02 4.30
CA GLY A 10 -2.32 -4.50 2.95
C GLY A 10 -1.09 -5.05 2.22
N TYR A 11 -1.31 -5.78 1.13
CA TYR A 11 -0.23 -6.39 0.31
C TYR A 11 0.85 -5.37 -0.10
N LEU A 12 0.43 -4.23 -0.65
CA LEU A 12 1.35 -3.17 -1.07
C LEU A 12 2.08 -2.53 0.11
N GLY A 13 1.36 -2.27 1.21
CA GLY A 13 1.94 -1.70 2.43
C GLY A 13 3.05 -2.59 3.00
N CYS A 14 2.81 -3.89 3.07
CA CYS A 14 3.82 -4.87 3.49
C CYS A 14 5.00 -4.97 2.51
N GLN A 15 4.77 -4.94 1.19
CA GLN A 15 5.87 -4.91 0.21
C GLN A 15 6.76 -3.68 0.36
N LEU A 16 6.13 -2.50 0.49
CA LEU A 16 6.83 -1.23 0.71
C LEU A 16 7.61 -1.27 2.03
N ALA A 17 7.00 -1.79 3.09
CA ALA A 17 7.66 -1.94 4.39
C ALA A 17 8.90 -2.83 4.28
N SER A 18 8.79 -4.01 3.66
CA SER A 18 9.89 -4.94 3.46
C SER A 18 11.05 -4.27 2.70
N ARG A 19 10.73 -3.51 1.64
CA ARG A 19 11.75 -2.80 0.87
C ARG A 19 12.44 -1.69 1.67
N LEU A 20 11.69 -0.90 2.43
CA LEU A 20 12.25 0.14 3.30
C LEU A 20 13.13 -0.47 4.40
N GLN A 21 12.72 -1.59 4.99
CA GLN A 21 13.51 -2.33 5.99
C GLN A 21 14.82 -2.86 5.40
N SER A 22 14.82 -3.31 4.13
CA SER A 22 16.06 -3.73 3.45
C SER A 22 17.09 -2.60 3.30
N GLN A 23 16.69 -1.34 3.51
CA GLN A 23 17.55 -0.15 3.55
C GLN A 23 17.82 0.34 4.98
N GLY A 24 17.44 -0.44 6.01
CA GLY A 24 17.63 -0.12 7.42
C GLY A 24 16.59 0.83 8.01
N ALA A 25 15.45 1.04 7.33
CA ALA A 25 14.38 1.88 7.86
C ALA A 25 13.53 1.14 8.90
N HIS A 26 13.12 1.87 9.94
CA HIS A 26 12.06 1.43 10.86
C HIS A 26 10.70 1.81 10.28
N THR A 27 9.81 0.85 10.07
CA THR A 27 8.49 1.08 9.48
C THR A 27 7.39 1.02 10.54
N VAL A 28 6.55 2.05 10.58
CA VAL A 28 5.34 2.11 11.40
C VAL A 28 4.13 1.85 10.51
N LEU A 29 3.46 0.71 10.70
CA LEU A 29 2.32 0.31 9.89
C LEU A 29 1.04 0.64 10.64
N LEU A 30 0.19 1.49 10.05
CA LEU A 30 -1.15 1.77 10.54
C LEU A 30 -2.16 1.08 9.63
N ASP A 31 -2.98 0.18 10.17
CA ASP A 31 -4.07 -0.46 9.42
C ASP A 31 -5.20 -0.93 10.35
N ILE A 32 -6.39 -1.13 9.81
CA ILE A 32 -7.52 -1.71 10.55
C ILE A 32 -7.33 -3.22 10.79
N VAL A 33 -6.56 -3.88 9.92
CA VAL A 33 -6.29 -5.31 9.98
C VAL A 33 -4.91 -5.64 9.41
N PHE A 34 -4.24 -6.64 10.00
CA PHE A 34 -2.93 -7.13 9.54
C PHE A 34 -3.04 -8.59 9.07
N PRO A 35 -3.48 -8.85 7.83
CA PRO A 35 -3.52 -10.19 7.27
C PRO A 35 -2.10 -10.74 7.06
N VAL A 36 -1.97 -12.06 7.14
CA VAL A 36 -0.72 -12.76 6.82
C VAL A 36 -0.56 -12.82 5.30
N HIS A 37 0.58 -12.34 4.81
CA HIS A 37 0.96 -12.44 3.40
C HIS A 37 2.06 -13.49 3.26
N PRO A 38 1.81 -14.69 2.68
CA PRO A 38 2.74 -15.82 2.75
C PRO A 38 4.10 -15.59 2.06
N ASN A 39 4.17 -14.64 1.12
CA ASN A 39 5.37 -14.34 0.35
C ASN A 39 6.07 -13.05 0.82
N ILE A 40 5.66 -12.46 1.95
CA ILE A 40 6.24 -11.22 2.48
C ILE A 40 6.62 -11.43 3.93
N VAL A 41 7.90 -11.29 4.23
CA VAL A 41 8.43 -11.36 5.59
C VAL A 41 8.94 -9.97 5.97
N LEU A 42 8.47 -9.47 7.12
CA LEU A 42 8.95 -8.22 7.70
C LEU A 42 9.91 -8.54 8.85
N ASP A 43 10.93 -7.71 9.03
CA ASP A 43 11.75 -7.72 10.23
C ASP A 43 10.96 -7.05 11.36
N GLU A 44 10.45 -7.86 12.30
CA GLU A 44 9.67 -7.36 13.43
C GLU A 44 10.48 -6.45 14.38
N LYS A 45 11.82 -6.48 14.33
CA LYS A 45 12.65 -5.50 15.08
C LYS A 45 12.61 -4.11 14.46
N LEU A 46 12.36 -4.03 13.16
CA LEU A 46 12.22 -2.80 12.40
C LEU A 46 10.74 -2.46 12.12
N THR A 47 9.80 -3.14 12.79
CA THR A 47 8.36 -2.96 12.58
C THR A 47 7.68 -2.47 13.85
N THR A 48 6.83 -1.46 13.72
CA THR A 48 5.79 -1.14 14.72
C THR A 48 4.43 -1.26 14.05
N ARG A 49 3.50 -2.00 14.65
CA ARG A 49 2.14 -2.16 14.14
C ARG A 49 1.17 -1.41 15.05
N ILE A 50 0.37 -0.53 14.46
CA ILE A 50 -0.69 0.20 15.14
C ILE A 50 -2.00 -0.21 14.47
N GLN A 51 -2.82 -0.96 15.20
CA GLN A 51 -4.11 -1.39 14.68
C GLN A 51 -5.16 -0.33 15.00
N GLY A 52 -5.78 0.24 13.97
CA GLY A 52 -6.80 1.25 14.16
C GLY A 52 -7.31 1.88 12.87
N SER A 53 -8.43 2.60 12.99
CA SER A 53 -9.00 3.35 11.89
C SER A 53 -8.25 4.65 11.68
N LEU A 54 -7.93 4.99 10.43
CA LEU A 54 -7.42 6.30 10.04
C LEU A 54 -8.42 7.44 10.31
N LEU A 55 -9.70 7.13 10.57
CA LEU A 55 -10.70 8.12 10.98
C LEU A 55 -10.54 8.53 12.46
N ASN A 56 -9.68 7.85 13.22
CA ASN A 56 -9.33 8.23 14.59
C ASN A 56 -8.04 9.05 14.57
N GLU A 57 -8.17 10.37 14.70
CA GLU A 57 -7.06 11.34 14.65
C GLU A 57 -5.93 10.99 15.63
N LYS A 58 -6.25 10.55 16.85
CA LYS A 58 -5.25 10.19 17.86
C LYS A 58 -4.37 9.02 17.42
N ILE A 59 -4.96 8.04 16.74
CA ILE A 59 -4.23 6.87 16.22
C ILE A 59 -3.33 7.30 15.06
N VAL A 60 -3.79 8.23 14.22
CA VAL A 60 -2.97 8.79 13.14
C VAL A 60 -1.80 9.59 13.73
N GLU A 61 -2.04 10.43 14.73
CA GLU A 61 -0.98 11.16 15.45
C GLU A 61 0.06 10.21 16.07
N GLU A 62 -0.40 9.13 16.72
CA GLU A 62 0.48 8.09 17.27
C GLU A 62 1.34 7.45 16.18
N ALA A 63 0.74 7.10 15.03
CA ALA A 63 1.45 6.47 13.93
C ALA A 63 2.45 7.39 13.23
N LEU A 64 2.19 8.70 13.22
CA LEU A 64 3.09 9.71 12.64
C LEU A 64 4.19 10.14 13.60
N ASN A 65 4.06 9.85 14.90
CA ASN A 65 5.01 10.29 15.91
C ASN A 65 6.45 9.81 15.60
N ALA A 66 7.39 10.77 15.63
CA ALA A 66 8.81 10.56 15.33
C ALA A 66 9.12 9.98 13.93
N CYS A 67 8.15 9.96 13.01
CA CYS A 67 8.39 9.58 11.62
C CYS A 67 8.94 10.74 10.81
N GLU A 68 9.91 10.46 9.95
CA GLU A 68 10.54 11.43 9.03
C GLU A 68 9.75 11.55 7.72
N SER A 69 8.96 10.53 7.37
CA SER A 69 8.11 10.50 6.18
C SER A 69 6.89 9.60 6.38
N CYS A 70 5.86 9.80 5.56
CA CYS A 70 4.64 9.01 5.57
C CYS A 70 4.19 8.66 4.14
N PHE A 71 3.86 7.39 3.93
CA PHE A 71 3.16 6.90 2.74
C PHE A 71 1.70 6.58 3.10
N HIS A 72 0.76 7.35 2.56
CA HIS A 72 -0.66 7.12 2.77
C HIS A 72 -1.24 6.23 1.65
N LEU A 73 -1.39 4.94 1.93
CA LEU A 73 -1.91 3.93 1.00
C LEU A 73 -3.36 3.53 1.30
N ALA A 74 -3.81 3.71 2.55
CA ALA A 74 -5.17 3.35 2.92
C ALA A 74 -6.19 4.16 2.11
N ALA A 75 -7.08 3.45 1.44
CA ALA A 75 -8.25 4.02 0.79
C ALA A 75 -9.37 2.99 0.83
N TYR A 76 -10.61 3.47 0.91
CA TYR A 76 -11.78 2.60 0.96
C TYR A 76 -11.88 1.73 -0.31
N GLY A 77 -12.04 0.41 -0.14
CA GLY A 77 -12.16 -0.54 -1.25
C GLY A 77 -10.83 -0.91 -1.95
N MET A 78 -9.70 -0.80 -1.27
CA MET A 78 -8.35 -1.06 -1.82
C MET A 78 -7.57 -2.19 -1.13
N SER A 79 -8.17 -2.91 -0.18
CA SER A 79 -7.50 -3.95 0.63
C SER A 79 -7.02 -5.18 -0.15
N GLY A 80 -7.35 -5.31 -1.44
CA GLY A 80 -6.95 -6.45 -2.29
C GLY A 80 -7.58 -7.80 -1.90
N LEU A 81 -8.29 -7.86 -0.77
CA LEU A 81 -8.98 -9.03 -0.22
C LEU A 81 -10.36 -9.26 -0.85
N GLN A 82 -10.85 -8.32 -1.67
CA GLN A 82 -12.12 -8.43 -2.37
C GLN A 82 -11.84 -8.77 -3.83
N ALA A 83 -12.56 -9.78 -4.36
CA ALA A 83 -12.52 -10.16 -5.76
C ALA A 83 -12.50 -8.92 -6.66
N TYR A 84 -11.69 -8.93 -7.72
CA TYR A 84 -11.56 -7.78 -8.62
C TYR A 84 -12.96 -7.36 -9.09
N VAL A 85 -13.42 -6.21 -8.59
CA VAL A 85 -14.78 -5.70 -8.86
C VAL A 85 -14.97 -5.24 -10.31
N SER A 86 -13.91 -5.31 -11.13
CA SER A 86 -13.91 -5.05 -12.57
C SER A 86 -12.63 -5.54 -13.25
N ASP A 87 -12.68 -5.70 -14.58
CA ASP A 87 -11.51 -6.01 -15.44
C ASP A 87 -10.41 -4.95 -15.32
N TYR A 88 -10.78 -3.70 -15.04
CA TYR A 88 -9.82 -2.63 -14.74
C TYR A 88 -9.01 -2.92 -13.48
N CYS A 89 -9.67 -3.31 -12.38
CA CYS A 89 -8.99 -3.63 -11.14
C CYS A 89 -8.06 -4.84 -11.31
N ALA A 90 -8.48 -5.85 -12.08
CA ALA A 90 -7.70 -7.04 -12.40
C ALA A 90 -6.46 -6.71 -13.24
N SER A 91 -6.61 -5.94 -14.32
CA SER A 91 -5.50 -5.54 -15.20
C SER A 91 -4.47 -4.69 -14.45
N LYS A 92 -4.90 -3.72 -13.64
CA LYS A 92 -4.00 -2.92 -12.80
C LYS A 92 -3.25 -3.77 -11.78
N ALA A 93 -3.90 -4.79 -11.20
CA ALA A 93 -3.23 -5.71 -10.27
C ALA A 93 -2.21 -6.63 -10.93
N ARG A 94 -2.52 -7.12 -12.13
CA ARG A 94 -1.57 -7.91 -12.91
C ARG A 94 -0.34 -7.08 -13.30
N ALA A 95 -0.55 -5.85 -13.78
CA ALA A 95 0.53 -4.94 -14.14
C ALA A 95 1.37 -4.56 -12.91
N GLU A 96 0.75 -4.23 -11.79
CA GLU A 96 1.43 -3.96 -10.53
C GLU A 96 2.33 -5.12 -10.10
N ARG A 97 1.81 -6.36 -10.09
CA ARG A 97 2.61 -7.54 -9.74
C ARG A 97 3.82 -7.69 -10.67
N ALA A 98 3.65 -7.46 -11.97
CA ALA A 98 4.75 -7.55 -12.93
C ALA A 98 5.81 -6.46 -12.70
N VAL A 99 5.39 -5.23 -12.42
CA VAL A 99 6.30 -4.11 -12.10
C VAL A 99 7.07 -4.40 -10.81
N LEU A 100 6.37 -4.79 -9.73
CA LEU A 100 7.01 -5.11 -8.45
C LEU A 100 7.94 -6.33 -8.55
N ALA A 101 7.62 -7.31 -9.38
CA ALA A 101 8.49 -8.46 -9.63
C ALA A 101 9.77 -8.12 -10.41
N ALA A 102 9.80 -6.97 -11.09
CA ALA A 102 10.99 -6.47 -11.78
C ALA A 102 11.93 -5.65 -10.88
N ASP A 103 11.59 -5.47 -9.60
CA ASP A 103 12.45 -4.78 -8.63
C ASP A 103 13.80 -5.51 -8.47
N CYS A 104 14.89 -4.79 -8.73
CA CYS A 104 16.24 -5.31 -8.60
C CYS A 104 17.24 -4.17 -8.26
N PRO A 105 18.52 -4.48 -7.96
CA PRO A 105 19.52 -3.45 -7.66
C PRO A 105 19.69 -2.38 -8.75
N ALA A 106 19.43 -2.74 -10.02
CA ALA A 106 19.53 -1.82 -11.15
C ALA A 106 18.23 -1.05 -11.44
N LEU A 107 17.08 -1.48 -10.89
CA LEU A 107 15.77 -0.87 -11.11
C LEU A 107 14.93 -0.99 -9.85
N HIS A 108 14.70 0.12 -9.15
CA HIS A 108 13.79 0.17 -8.00
C HIS A 108 12.39 0.58 -8.45
N THR A 109 11.38 -0.11 -7.95
CA THR A 109 9.98 0.07 -8.35
C THR A 109 9.10 0.35 -7.15
N CYS A 110 8.08 1.18 -7.36
CA CYS A 110 7.01 1.43 -6.40
C CYS A 110 5.71 1.53 -7.19
N ALA A 111 4.66 0.86 -6.71
CA ALA A 111 3.34 0.93 -7.31
C ALA A 111 2.40 1.72 -6.40
N LEU A 112 1.79 2.79 -6.93
CA LEU A 112 0.79 3.55 -6.21
C LEU A 112 -0.58 3.22 -6.80
N ARG A 113 -1.45 2.58 -6.01
CA ARG A 113 -2.84 2.36 -6.40
C ARG A 113 -3.73 3.39 -5.74
N LEU A 114 -4.01 4.44 -6.47
CA LEU A 114 -4.95 5.45 -6.04
C LEU A 114 -6.27 5.24 -6.79
N ARG A 115 -7.38 5.36 -6.07
CA ARG A 115 -8.72 5.45 -6.65
C ARG A 115 -9.14 6.92 -6.64
N GLY A 116 -9.70 7.41 -7.75
CA GLY A 116 -10.23 8.78 -7.81
C GLY A 116 -9.15 9.86 -7.75
N VAL A 117 -7.97 9.60 -8.35
CA VAL A 117 -6.84 10.55 -8.39
C VAL A 117 -7.20 11.86 -9.07
N TYR A 118 -8.21 11.87 -9.93
CA TYR A 118 -8.61 13.05 -10.67
C TYR A 118 -9.72 13.87 -9.98
N GLY A 119 -10.16 13.46 -8.78
CA GLY A 119 -11.03 14.25 -7.92
C GLY A 119 -12.54 14.06 -8.15
N PRO A 120 -13.37 14.90 -7.49
CA PRO A 120 -14.83 14.81 -7.57
C PRO A 120 -15.32 14.97 -9.02
N GLY A 121 -16.11 14.00 -9.51
CA GLY A 121 -16.66 14.00 -10.87
C GLY A 121 -15.96 13.05 -11.85
N GLU A 122 -14.85 12.40 -11.44
CA GLU A 122 -14.23 11.35 -12.27
C GLU A 122 -15.22 10.20 -12.51
N PRO A 123 -15.50 9.82 -13.78
CA PRO A 123 -16.31 8.65 -14.10
C PRO A 123 -15.67 7.40 -13.49
N ARG A 124 -16.43 6.66 -12.66
CA ARG A 124 -15.95 5.43 -11.99
C ARG A 124 -15.53 4.32 -12.95
N SER A 125 -15.92 4.45 -14.23
CA SER A 125 -15.50 3.68 -15.38
C SER A 125 -15.00 4.66 -16.43
N THR A 126 -13.68 4.76 -16.60
CA THR A 126 -13.13 5.49 -17.75
C THR A 126 -13.00 4.52 -18.92
N ASP A 127 -13.31 4.96 -20.14
CA ASP A 127 -13.08 4.17 -21.37
C ASP A 127 -11.59 3.93 -21.65
N ARG A 128 -10.69 4.49 -20.82
CA ARG A 128 -9.24 4.29 -20.89
C ARG A 128 -8.77 3.00 -20.22
N ALA A 129 -9.67 2.31 -19.52
CA ALA A 129 -9.39 1.08 -18.80
C ALA A 129 -9.65 -0.16 -19.69
N ALA A 130 -8.62 -0.59 -20.42
CA ALA A 130 -8.59 -1.81 -21.23
C ALA A 130 -9.74 -1.92 -22.26
N VAL A 131 -9.50 -1.41 -23.47
CA VAL A 131 -10.26 -1.85 -24.64
C VAL A 131 -10.08 -3.37 -24.73
N ARG A 132 -11.19 -4.13 -24.80
CA ARG A 132 -11.15 -5.57 -25.07
C ARG A 132 -10.31 -5.81 -26.32
N ILE A 133 -9.20 -6.55 -26.17
CA ILE A 133 -8.47 -7.17 -27.27
C ILE A 133 -8.91 -8.62 -27.34
#